data_AF-A0A8A3PCB7-F1
#
_entry.id   AF-A0A8A3PCB7-F1
#
_cell.length_a   1.000
_cell.length_b   1.000
_cell.length_c   1.000
_cell.angle_alpha   90.00
_cell.angle_beta   90.00
_cell.angle_gamma   90.00
#
_symmetry.space_group_name_H-M   'P 1'
#
loop_
_entity.id
_entity.type
_entity.pdbx_description
1 polymer ?
#
loop_
_entity_poly.entity_id
_entity_poly.type
_entity_poly.pdbx_seq_one_letter_code
_entity_poly.pdbx_strand_id
1 'polypeptide(L)'
;MHFTSRLLLAGATILSPFLAQAQTFTACNPLNKTCPSNPALGTSHTFIFNTSSTVTDCFDITAGSLTYGDNGAEFTINKQGESPTIQSKFYIFFGQVSVIMKAATGVGIVSSIVLESDDLDEVDWEWIGGNNTHTESNYFGKGNTTAYDRAIWHPTSPDPTANFHNYTVDWTAERIQWWIDDSLIRTLKYEDALHGQNFPQTPMNVRLGIWAGGDPKGNNKGTIEWAGGETDFSKVPFTMYVKSASIQDYSTGSAYEWGDQTGSWQSIKVISGNSTIAEAITKNSTPTLSTGEKWNSLSTTTKLVVYCGGGAAAAALVSAFLFTFLRQRRNGRLEREAYNQLIEKQQQDAYNEQTALHHKGLGGFEQNSYGNQGGDETGYVGPVGSASAMASGGSGSPVVQAGQHNAMNPNATLHDEETNAQSAEFNMKPTFGANSNGGSYMRV
;
A
#
# COMPACT_ATOMS: atom_id res chain seq x y z
N MET A 1 2.01 80.64 -9.43
CA MET A 1 1.14 79.68 -10.14
C MET A 1 1.63 78.28 -9.81
N HIS A 2 0.75 77.31 -9.61
CA HIS A 2 1.16 75.93 -9.38
C HIS A 2 1.40 75.20 -10.71
N PHE A 3 2.41 74.33 -10.75
CA PHE A 3 2.34 73.10 -11.54
C PHE A 3 2.69 71.93 -10.63
N THR A 4 1.93 70.85 -10.75
CA THR A 4 1.82 69.79 -9.74
C THR A 4 2.69 68.59 -10.04
N SER A 5 3.06 67.89 -8.97
CA SER A 5 3.79 66.61 -9.05
C SER A 5 3.05 65.59 -9.92
N ARG A 6 3.84 64.84 -10.70
CA ARG A 6 3.54 63.44 -11.02
C ARG A 6 4.79 62.60 -10.78
N LEU A 7 4.87 61.98 -9.60
CA LEU A 7 5.66 60.76 -9.46
C LEU A 7 5.11 59.74 -10.46
N LEU A 8 5.92 59.36 -11.45
CA LEU A 8 5.73 58.08 -12.12
C LEU A 8 6.28 57.01 -11.17
N LEU A 9 5.38 56.48 -10.34
CA LEU A 9 5.68 55.30 -9.56
C LEU A 9 5.85 54.14 -10.55
N ALA A 10 7.10 53.79 -10.85
CA ALA A 10 7.43 52.65 -11.69
C ALA A 10 6.99 51.39 -10.95
N GLY A 11 5.77 50.92 -11.25
CA GLY A 11 5.24 49.69 -10.69
C GLY A 11 6.11 48.52 -11.15
N ALA A 12 6.98 48.06 -10.26
CA ALA A 12 7.67 46.80 -10.43
C ALA A 12 6.63 45.68 -10.41
N THR A 13 6.10 45.33 -11.58
CA THR A 13 5.29 44.13 -11.77
C THR A 13 6.19 42.95 -11.44
N ILE A 14 6.02 42.39 -10.24
CA ILE A 14 6.67 41.16 -9.82
C ILE A 14 6.17 40.07 -10.77
N LEU A 15 6.95 39.80 -11.80
CA LEU A 15 6.80 38.66 -12.67
C LEU A 15 7.22 37.43 -11.88
N SER A 16 6.35 36.96 -10.96
CA SER A 16 6.45 35.62 -10.42
C SER A 16 6.31 34.65 -11.60
N PRO A 17 7.36 33.92 -12.00
CA PRO A 17 7.22 32.95 -13.06
C PRO A 17 6.52 31.75 -12.45
N PHE A 18 5.31 31.47 -12.92
CA PHE A 18 4.72 30.15 -12.77
C PHE A 18 5.55 29.20 -13.64
N LEU A 19 6.59 28.63 -13.03
CA LEU A 19 7.30 27.44 -13.50
C LEU A 19 6.47 26.21 -13.14
N ALA A 20 6.45 25.21 -14.02
CA ALA A 20 6.22 23.79 -13.72
C ALA A 20 5.17 23.40 -12.63
N GLN A 21 4.08 24.16 -12.45
CA GLN A 21 3.13 23.99 -11.33
C GLN A 21 2.35 22.66 -11.32
N ALA A 22 2.64 21.76 -12.27
CA ALA A 22 2.17 20.38 -12.29
C ALA A 22 3.07 19.40 -11.52
N GLN A 23 4.32 19.76 -11.22
CA GLN A 23 5.31 18.87 -10.60
C GLN A 23 5.90 19.39 -9.30
N THR A 24 6.21 20.70 -9.20
CA THR A 24 6.72 21.33 -7.97
C THR A 24 5.58 21.99 -7.19
N PHE A 25 5.24 21.40 -6.03
CA PHE A 25 4.19 21.93 -5.14
C PHE A 25 4.23 21.32 -3.74
N THR A 26 3.80 22.12 -2.75
CA THR A 26 3.53 21.70 -1.37
C THR A 26 2.06 21.95 -1.01
N ALA A 27 1.41 20.98 -0.37
CA ALA A 27 0.08 21.16 0.23
C ALA A 27 0.18 21.88 1.60
N CYS A 28 1.34 21.81 2.26
CA CYS A 28 1.55 22.39 3.57
C CYS A 28 2.97 22.92 3.73
N ASN A 29 3.18 24.19 3.39
CA ASN A 29 4.47 24.84 3.64
C ASN A 29 4.66 25.14 5.15
N PRO A 30 5.68 24.54 5.82
CA PRO A 30 5.84 24.56 7.27
C PRO A 30 6.43 25.89 7.78
N LEU A 31 7.13 26.64 6.92
CA LEU A 31 7.62 28.00 7.23
C LEU A 31 6.46 28.96 7.55
N ASN A 32 5.25 28.63 7.09
CA ASN A 32 4.05 29.48 7.20
C ASN A 32 3.01 28.95 8.20
N LYS A 33 3.00 27.65 8.52
CA LYS A 33 2.01 27.00 9.41
C LYS A 33 2.55 25.68 9.98
N THR A 34 2.01 25.20 11.09
CA THR A 34 2.24 23.81 11.52
C THR A 34 1.65 22.84 10.51
N CYS A 35 2.42 21.80 10.16
CA CYS A 35 2.03 20.77 9.18
C CYS A 35 2.07 19.37 9.81
N PRO A 36 1.36 18.38 9.24
CA PRO A 36 1.46 16.99 9.67
C PRO A 36 2.89 16.45 9.51
N SER A 37 3.26 15.45 10.31
CA SER A 37 4.56 14.78 10.16
C SER A 37 4.64 14.03 8.83
N ASN A 38 5.74 14.20 8.10
CA ASN A 38 5.98 13.53 6.83
C ASN A 38 6.33 12.05 7.05
N PRO A 39 5.67 11.06 6.43
CA PRO A 39 6.05 9.65 6.59
C PRO A 39 7.47 9.40 6.09
N ALA A 40 8.30 8.70 6.87
CA ALA A 40 9.67 8.37 6.47
C ALA A 40 9.72 7.11 5.61
N LEU A 41 10.75 6.94 4.79
CA LEU A 41 11.09 5.62 4.24
C LEU A 41 11.77 4.77 5.32
N GLY A 42 12.68 5.36 6.10
CA GLY A 42 13.32 4.72 7.26
C GLY A 42 14.18 3.50 6.94
N THR A 43 14.51 3.26 5.66
CA THR A 43 15.20 2.08 5.16
C THR A 43 15.84 2.35 3.79
N SER A 44 16.45 1.32 3.18
CA SER A 44 16.93 1.33 1.80
C SER A 44 16.17 0.29 0.97
N HIS A 45 15.66 0.66 -0.20
CA HIS A 45 14.94 -0.25 -1.09
C HIS A 45 15.06 0.11 -2.57
N THR A 46 15.02 -0.90 -3.44
CA THR A 46 15.05 -0.73 -4.91
C THR A 46 13.68 -1.05 -5.49
N PHE A 47 12.93 0.01 -5.80
CA PHE A 47 11.62 -0.04 -6.44
C PHE A 47 11.80 -0.41 -7.92
N ILE A 48 11.17 -1.51 -8.37
CA ILE A 48 11.18 -1.95 -9.78
C ILE A 48 9.83 -1.60 -10.41
N PHE A 49 9.83 -0.79 -11.45
CA PHE A 49 8.61 -0.23 -12.07
C PHE A 49 8.08 -1.07 -13.24
N ASN A 50 8.24 -2.39 -13.21
CA ASN A 50 7.69 -3.28 -14.25
C ASN A 50 6.19 -3.59 -14.08
N THR A 51 5.58 -3.17 -12.97
CA THR A 51 4.20 -3.48 -12.60
C THR A 51 3.56 -2.33 -11.82
N SER A 52 2.23 -2.25 -11.86
CA SER A 52 1.46 -1.22 -11.16
C SER A 52 1.41 -1.37 -9.64
N SER A 53 1.80 -2.52 -9.08
CA SER A 53 1.85 -2.74 -7.62
C SER A 53 2.91 -1.87 -6.95
N THR A 54 4.12 -1.77 -7.54
CA THR A 54 5.22 -0.94 -7.00
C THR A 54 4.78 0.53 -6.86
N VAL A 55 4.05 1.03 -7.85
CA VAL A 55 3.48 2.38 -7.81
C VAL A 55 2.34 2.43 -6.78
N THR A 56 1.31 1.60 -6.91
CA THR A 56 0.12 1.60 -6.04
C THR A 56 0.45 1.59 -4.54
N ASP A 57 1.42 0.77 -4.13
CA ASP A 57 1.75 0.56 -2.72
C ASP A 57 2.62 1.69 -2.14
N CYS A 58 3.57 2.24 -2.92
CA CYS A 58 4.63 3.11 -2.39
C CYS A 58 4.68 4.52 -2.99
N PHE A 59 3.91 4.81 -4.04
CA PHE A 59 3.82 6.09 -4.74
C PHE A 59 2.37 6.48 -5.00
N ASP A 60 2.08 7.74 -5.23
CA ASP A 60 0.79 8.21 -5.75
C ASP A 60 0.97 8.79 -7.15
N ILE A 61 0.02 8.50 -8.05
CA ILE A 61 -0.04 9.11 -9.38
C ILE A 61 -0.70 10.48 -9.21
N THR A 62 0.10 11.53 -9.17
CA THR A 62 -0.35 12.91 -8.95
C THR A 62 -0.94 13.54 -10.20
N ALA A 63 -0.50 13.10 -11.38
CA ALA A 63 -1.02 13.52 -12.68
C ALA A 63 -0.95 12.41 -13.72
N GLY A 64 -1.89 12.40 -14.67
CA GLY A 64 -1.93 11.47 -15.80
C GLY A 64 -2.18 10.01 -15.41
N SER A 65 -1.54 9.09 -16.14
CA SER A 65 -1.55 7.65 -15.91
C SER A 65 -0.29 7.02 -16.51
N LEU A 66 0.08 5.82 -16.05
CA LEU A 66 1.25 5.08 -16.51
C LEU A 66 0.86 3.80 -17.23
N THR A 67 1.59 3.47 -18.30
CA THR A 67 1.70 2.10 -18.81
C THR A 67 2.99 1.44 -18.28
N TYR A 68 3.08 0.12 -18.40
CA TYR A 68 4.16 -0.69 -17.85
C TYR A 68 4.56 -1.76 -18.86
N GLY A 69 5.86 -1.98 -19.06
CA GLY A 69 6.39 -3.00 -19.97
C GLY A 69 7.85 -3.35 -19.66
N ASP A 70 8.53 -3.99 -20.63
CA ASP A 70 9.92 -4.47 -20.49
C ASP A 70 10.94 -3.34 -20.21
N ASN A 71 10.55 -2.09 -20.48
CA ASN A 71 11.32 -0.88 -20.21
C ASN A 71 10.96 -0.19 -18.88
N GLY A 72 10.12 -0.81 -18.05
CA GLY A 72 9.63 -0.26 -16.79
C GLY A 72 8.34 0.53 -16.95
N ALA A 73 8.19 1.59 -16.16
CA ALA A 73 7.05 2.50 -16.22
C ALA A 73 7.23 3.52 -17.35
N GLU A 74 6.13 3.76 -18.06
CA GLU A 74 6.07 4.59 -19.26
C GLU A 74 5.24 5.85 -18.96
N PHE A 75 5.92 6.98 -18.88
CA PHE A 75 5.35 8.30 -18.66
C PHE A 75 5.10 8.93 -20.03
N THR A 76 3.85 8.89 -20.53
CA THR A 76 3.53 9.23 -21.92
C THR A 76 2.59 10.41 -22.10
N ILE A 77 3.04 11.43 -22.83
CA ILE A 77 2.23 12.55 -23.31
C ILE A 77 1.62 12.17 -24.67
N ASN A 78 0.31 11.94 -24.70
CA ASN A 78 -0.47 11.64 -25.90
C ASN A 78 -1.20 12.88 -26.45
N LYS A 79 -1.38 13.93 -25.63
CA LYS A 79 -1.95 15.21 -26.05
C LYS A 79 -1.47 16.38 -25.17
N GLN A 80 -1.67 17.59 -25.68
CA GLN A 80 -1.43 18.84 -24.95
C GLN A 80 -2.13 18.88 -23.58
N GLY A 81 -1.43 19.34 -22.55
CA GLY A 81 -1.92 19.41 -21.16
C GLY A 81 -1.82 18.11 -20.37
N GLU A 82 -1.23 17.03 -20.92
CA GLU A 82 -0.86 15.85 -20.14
C GLU A 82 0.56 16.00 -19.54
N SER A 83 0.70 15.63 -18.27
CA SER A 83 1.98 15.61 -17.55
C SER A 83 2.09 14.42 -16.58
N PRO A 84 2.10 13.16 -17.05
CA PRO A 84 2.19 11.98 -16.20
C PRO A 84 3.31 12.09 -15.15
N THR A 85 2.94 12.00 -13.88
CA THR A 85 3.85 12.20 -12.73
C THR A 85 3.45 11.28 -11.58
N ILE A 86 4.45 10.72 -10.90
CA ILE A 86 4.29 10.01 -9.62
C ILE A 86 5.12 10.68 -8.53
N GLN A 87 4.67 10.56 -7.28
CA GLN A 87 5.31 11.08 -6.07
C GLN A 87 5.38 9.96 -5.02
N SER A 88 6.49 9.83 -4.29
CA SER A 88 6.59 8.83 -3.21
C SER A 88 5.64 9.13 -2.04
N LYS A 89 5.01 8.08 -1.49
CA LYS A 89 4.18 8.15 -0.26
C LYS A 89 4.99 8.44 1.01
N PHE A 90 6.31 8.43 0.88
CA PHE A 90 7.31 8.66 1.90
C PHE A 90 8.24 9.82 1.50
N TYR A 91 8.97 10.28 2.49
CA TYR A 91 10.07 11.23 2.39
C TYR A 91 11.35 10.53 2.86
N ILE A 92 12.50 10.99 2.38
CA ILE A 92 13.82 10.68 2.94
C ILE A 92 14.41 11.93 3.60
N PHE A 93 15.28 11.77 4.60
CA PHE A 93 15.92 12.91 5.26
C PHE A 93 17.44 12.73 5.29
N PHE A 94 18.08 13.31 4.27
CA PHE A 94 19.37 12.88 3.74
C PHE A 94 19.32 11.43 3.23
N GLY A 95 20.17 11.09 2.27
CA GLY A 95 20.08 9.79 1.61
C GLY A 95 20.71 9.75 0.23
N GLN A 96 20.32 8.72 -0.51
CA GLN A 96 20.73 8.53 -1.90
C GLN A 96 19.54 8.11 -2.76
N VAL A 97 19.39 8.72 -3.93
CA VAL A 97 18.34 8.42 -4.91
C VAL A 97 19.02 8.12 -6.24
N SER A 98 18.98 6.86 -6.67
CA SER A 98 19.54 6.34 -7.93
C SER A 98 18.38 5.89 -8.82
N VAL A 99 18.28 6.42 -10.04
CA VAL A 99 17.16 6.14 -10.95
C VAL A 99 17.68 5.69 -12.31
N ILE A 100 17.26 4.49 -12.74
CA ILE A 100 17.59 3.96 -14.07
C ILE A 100 16.48 4.39 -15.04
N MET A 101 16.75 5.40 -15.86
CA MET A 101 15.78 5.95 -16.80
C MET A 101 16.36 6.33 -18.16
N LYS A 102 15.46 6.50 -19.12
CA LYS A 102 15.70 7.06 -20.46
C LYS A 102 14.70 8.20 -20.67
N ALA A 103 15.22 9.37 -21.04
CA ALA A 103 14.42 10.57 -21.25
C ALA A 103 13.52 10.46 -22.49
N ALA A 104 12.46 11.26 -22.52
CA ALA A 104 11.62 11.42 -23.71
C ALA A 104 12.33 12.25 -24.80
N THR A 105 12.03 11.95 -26.06
CA THR A 105 12.36 12.82 -27.20
C THR A 105 11.29 13.89 -27.40
N GLY A 106 11.64 14.99 -28.07
CA GLY A 106 10.71 16.04 -28.50
C GLY A 106 11.14 17.45 -28.06
N VAL A 107 11.03 18.42 -28.97
CA VAL A 107 11.26 19.85 -28.65
C VAL A 107 10.23 20.30 -27.61
N GLY A 108 10.68 21.01 -26.58
CA GLY A 108 9.81 21.46 -25.50
C GLY A 108 9.33 20.35 -24.54
N ILE A 109 9.68 19.09 -24.79
CA ILE A 109 9.34 17.98 -23.88
C ILE A 109 10.41 17.90 -22.79
N VAL A 110 9.95 17.77 -21.55
CA VAL A 110 10.76 17.73 -20.34
C VAL A 110 10.54 16.38 -19.67
N SER A 111 11.63 15.71 -19.30
CA SER A 111 11.64 14.57 -18.37
C SER A 111 12.29 15.02 -17.08
N SER A 112 11.83 14.54 -15.93
CA SER A 112 12.19 15.09 -14.62
C SER A 112 12.35 14.01 -13.55
N ILE A 113 13.44 14.09 -12.78
CA ILE A 113 13.55 13.51 -11.43
C ILE A 113 13.63 14.69 -10.46
N VAL A 114 12.72 14.77 -9.49
CA VAL A 114 12.73 15.85 -8.50
C VAL A 114 12.65 15.26 -7.10
N LEU A 115 13.58 15.62 -6.23
CA LEU A 115 13.42 15.50 -4.79
C LEU A 115 12.84 16.85 -4.32
N GLU A 116 11.64 16.88 -3.74
CA GLU A 116 11.01 18.12 -3.26
C GLU A 116 10.51 17.95 -1.81
N SER A 117 10.75 18.95 -0.97
CA SER A 117 10.28 19.03 0.41
C SER A 117 8.95 19.78 0.55
N ASP A 118 8.34 19.69 1.73
CA ASP A 118 7.18 20.51 2.07
C ASP A 118 7.52 22.03 2.18
N ASP A 119 8.77 22.43 2.42
CA ASP A 119 9.19 23.85 2.43
C ASP A 119 9.70 24.39 1.09
N LEU A 120 9.75 23.55 0.05
CA LEU A 120 10.29 23.84 -1.28
C LEU A 120 11.84 23.99 -1.31
N ASP A 121 12.56 23.34 -0.39
CA ASP A 121 13.86 22.78 -0.72
C ASP A 121 13.71 21.69 -1.79
N GLU A 122 14.59 21.69 -2.80
CA GLU A 122 14.47 20.92 -4.03
C GLU A 122 15.85 20.50 -4.60
N VAL A 123 15.97 19.28 -5.11
CA VAL A 123 17.14 18.77 -5.86
C VAL A 123 16.67 17.94 -7.05
N ASP A 124 17.12 18.27 -8.25
CA ASP A 124 16.57 17.71 -9.47
C ASP A 124 17.60 17.23 -10.51
N TRP A 125 17.05 16.55 -11.52
CA TRP A 125 17.62 16.29 -12.83
C TRP A 125 16.54 16.54 -13.90
N GLU A 126 16.88 17.31 -14.94
CA GLU A 126 15.97 17.66 -16.03
C GLU A 126 16.58 17.32 -17.40
N TRP A 127 15.79 16.69 -18.28
CA TRP A 127 16.15 16.45 -19.67
C TRP A 127 15.18 17.14 -20.61
N ILE A 128 15.74 17.91 -21.55
CA ILE A 128 14.98 18.50 -22.65
C ILE A 128 15.09 17.57 -23.87
N GLY A 129 13.97 17.01 -24.33
CA GLY A 129 13.92 16.02 -25.42
C GLY A 129 14.34 16.52 -26.80
N GLY A 130 14.64 17.81 -26.95
CA GLY A 130 15.31 18.40 -28.10
C GLY A 130 16.84 18.40 -28.01
N ASN A 131 17.42 18.11 -26.85
CA ASN A 131 18.86 18.05 -26.59
C ASN A 131 19.28 16.63 -26.22
N ASN A 132 19.78 15.88 -27.20
CA ASN A 132 20.18 14.48 -27.05
C ASN A 132 21.66 14.30 -26.62
N THR A 133 22.26 15.32 -26.01
CA THR A 133 23.70 15.35 -25.67
C THR A 133 24.02 15.86 -24.26
N HIS A 134 23.05 16.40 -23.52
CA HIS A 134 23.25 16.93 -22.18
C HIS A 134 22.05 16.68 -21.27
N THR A 135 22.29 16.72 -19.96
CA THR A 135 21.30 16.72 -18.89
C THR A 135 21.49 17.99 -18.04
N GLU A 136 20.42 18.64 -17.58
CA GLU A 136 20.51 19.70 -16.57
C GLU A 136 20.41 19.11 -15.15
N SER A 137 21.18 19.68 -14.23
CA SER A 137 20.97 19.54 -12.79
C SER A 137 20.68 20.91 -12.20
N ASN A 138 19.76 21.01 -11.26
CA ASN A 138 19.38 22.25 -10.60
C ASN A 138 19.09 21.99 -9.10
N TYR A 139 18.80 23.05 -8.35
CA TYR A 139 18.39 22.96 -6.94
C TYR A 139 17.69 24.25 -6.49
N PHE A 140 16.77 24.12 -5.54
CA PHE A 140 16.16 25.27 -4.87
C PHE A 140 16.19 25.10 -3.35
N GLY A 141 16.24 26.21 -2.64
CA GLY A 141 16.06 26.24 -1.18
C GLY A 141 14.88 27.13 -0.83
N LYS A 142 13.95 26.64 -0.01
CA LYS A 142 12.74 27.37 0.45
C LYS A 142 11.92 28.04 -0.67
N GLY A 143 11.88 27.44 -1.87
CA GLY A 143 11.21 27.98 -3.05
C GLY A 143 11.82 29.27 -3.59
N ASN A 144 13.07 29.58 -3.22
CA ASN A 144 13.73 30.83 -3.54
C ASN A 144 14.13 30.89 -5.03
N THR A 145 13.27 31.44 -5.88
CA THR A 145 13.49 31.62 -7.33
C THR A 145 14.07 33.00 -7.70
N THR A 146 14.75 33.69 -6.77
CA THR A 146 15.34 35.03 -7.03
C THR A 146 16.57 35.01 -7.94
N ALA A 147 17.17 33.86 -8.18
CA ALA A 147 18.31 33.67 -9.09
C ALA A 147 18.18 32.33 -9.85
N TYR A 148 18.65 32.32 -11.09
CA TYR A 148 18.56 31.23 -12.07
C TYR A 148 19.95 30.68 -12.46
N ASP A 149 20.93 30.90 -11.57
CA ASP A 149 22.35 30.54 -11.69
C ASP A 149 22.68 29.11 -11.22
N ARG A 150 21.64 28.34 -10.86
CA ARG A 150 21.74 27.01 -10.23
C ARG A 150 21.60 25.86 -11.23
N ALA A 151 20.95 26.12 -12.37
CA ALA A 151 20.91 25.25 -13.52
C ALA A 151 22.34 25.05 -14.07
N ILE A 152 22.82 23.81 -14.10
CA ILE A 152 24.10 23.46 -14.74
C ILE A 152 23.87 22.28 -15.68
N TRP A 153 24.24 22.50 -16.94
CA TRP A 153 24.15 21.55 -18.04
C TRP A 153 25.42 20.71 -18.19
N HIS A 154 25.26 19.39 -18.29
CA HIS A 154 26.34 18.42 -18.27
C HIS A 154 26.33 17.53 -19.51
N PRO A 155 27.45 17.37 -20.24
CA PRO A 155 27.52 16.43 -21.35
C PRO A 155 27.15 15.01 -20.91
N THR A 156 26.19 14.41 -21.59
CA THR A 156 25.67 13.06 -21.32
C THR A 156 25.87 12.21 -22.56
N SER A 157 26.59 11.08 -22.40
CA SER A 157 26.97 10.19 -23.50
C SER A 157 26.99 8.74 -23.01
N PRO A 158 26.37 7.77 -23.71
CA PRO A 158 25.60 7.94 -24.95
C PRO A 158 24.32 8.80 -24.80
N ASP A 159 23.57 8.93 -25.90
CA ASP A 159 22.35 9.76 -26.00
C ASP A 159 21.30 9.39 -24.92
N PRO A 160 20.92 10.29 -24.00
CA PRO A 160 20.03 9.99 -22.87
C PRO A 160 18.55 9.84 -23.26
N THR A 161 18.18 10.20 -24.49
CA THR A 161 16.83 9.98 -25.05
C THR A 161 16.72 8.63 -25.76
N ALA A 162 17.86 8.06 -26.20
CA ALA A 162 17.95 6.74 -26.81
C ALA A 162 18.35 5.63 -25.83
N ASN A 163 19.12 5.95 -24.77
CA ASN A 163 19.75 4.99 -23.86
C ASN A 163 19.28 5.14 -22.41
N PHE A 164 19.33 4.04 -21.65
CA PHE A 164 19.15 4.09 -20.20
C PHE A 164 20.47 4.44 -19.52
N HIS A 165 20.40 5.36 -18.56
CA HIS A 165 21.49 5.71 -17.65
C HIS A 165 21.01 5.59 -16.20
N ASN A 166 21.95 5.46 -15.26
CA ASN A 166 21.69 5.58 -13.83
C ASN A 166 21.99 7.01 -13.36
N TYR A 167 20.95 7.78 -13.03
CA TYR A 167 21.10 9.12 -12.48
C TYR A 167 21.02 9.06 -10.97
N THR A 168 22.11 9.42 -10.28
CA THR A 168 22.18 9.32 -8.82
C THR A 168 22.42 10.66 -8.15
N VAL A 169 21.61 10.96 -7.13
CA VAL A 169 21.80 12.06 -6.18
C VAL A 169 22.23 11.47 -4.84
N ASP A 170 23.39 11.90 -4.35
CA ASP A 170 23.90 11.62 -2.99
C ASP A 170 23.77 12.90 -2.16
N TRP A 171 22.99 12.89 -1.09
CA TRP A 171 22.58 14.09 -0.36
C TRP A 171 22.82 13.95 1.14
N THR A 172 23.64 14.86 1.70
CA THR A 172 23.96 14.97 3.12
C THR A 172 23.81 16.42 3.60
N ALA A 173 23.87 16.64 4.91
CA ALA A 173 23.90 17.99 5.50
C ALA A 173 25.14 18.83 5.10
N GLU A 174 26.12 18.22 4.44
CA GLU A 174 27.39 18.85 4.03
C GLU A 174 27.44 19.14 2.52
N ARG A 175 26.81 18.28 1.70
CA ARG A 175 26.91 18.31 0.24
C ARG A 175 25.73 17.64 -0.45
N ILE A 176 25.51 18.00 -1.70
CA ILE A 176 24.76 17.23 -2.70
C ILE A 176 25.71 16.88 -3.83
N GLN A 177 25.68 15.64 -4.31
CA GLN A 177 26.47 15.18 -5.44
C GLN A 177 25.58 14.51 -6.49
N TRP A 178 25.76 14.92 -7.75
CA TRP A 178 25.04 14.39 -8.89
C TRP A 178 25.98 13.53 -9.73
N TRP A 179 25.55 12.30 -10.03
CA TRP A 179 26.29 11.30 -10.79
C TRP A 179 25.49 10.82 -12.00
N ILE A 180 26.17 10.62 -13.13
CA ILE A 180 25.64 9.94 -14.30
C ILE A 180 26.44 8.65 -14.45
N ASP A 181 25.74 7.52 -14.39
CA ASP A 181 26.30 6.18 -14.27
C ASP A 181 27.33 6.14 -13.11
N ASP A 182 28.56 5.69 -13.35
CA ASP A 182 29.62 5.66 -12.33
C ASP A 182 30.41 6.99 -12.20
N SER A 183 30.02 8.05 -12.91
CA SER A 183 30.78 9.30 -12.99
C SER A 183 30.19 10.41 -12.12
N LEU A 184 31.01 10.99 -11.23
CA LEU A 184 30.66 12.20 -10.48
C LEU A 184 30.68 13.43 -11.41
N ILE A 185 29.54 14.09 -11.56
CA ILE A 185 29.35 15.18 -12.52
C ILE A 185 29.30 16.55 -11.82
N ARG A 186 28.59 16.66 -10.69
CA ARG A 186 28.49 17.91 -9.91
C ARG A 186 28.61 17.63 -8.42
N THR A 187 29.18 18.58 -7.69
CA THR A 187 29.06 18.67 -6.22
C THR A 187 28.69 20.10 -5.85
N LEU A 188 27.65 20.24 -5.03
CA LEU A 188 27.28 21.48 -4.35
C LEU A 188 27.52 21.26 -2.87
N LYS A 189 28.23 22.15 -2.19
CA LYS A 189 28.37 22.07 -0.73
C LYS A 189 27.39 23.00 -0.03
N TYR A 190 27.21 22.76 1.27
CA TYR A 190 26.43 23.61 2.15
C TYR A 190 26.88 25.09 2.10
N GLU A 191 28.19 25.38 2.11
CA GLU A 191 28.69 26.76 2.11
C GLU A 191 28.45 27.51 0.79
N ASP A 192 28.38 26.79 -0.34
CA ASP A 192 28.23 27.34 -1.69
C ASP A 192 26.78 27.80 -1.95
N ALA A 193 25.79 27.11 -1.35
CA ALA A 193 24.37 27.39 -1.48
C ALA A 193 23.92 28.57 -0.58
N LEU A 194 24.48 29.75 -0.82
CA LEU A 194 24.27 30.99 -0.05
C LEU A 194 24.57 30.80 1.46
N HIS A 195 25.72 30.19 1.77
CA HIS A 195 26.14 29.86 3.14
C HIS A 195 25.12 29.02 3.91
N GLY A 196 24.47 28.08 3.21
CA GLY A 196 23.46 27.18 3.75
C GLY A 196 22.01 27.66 3.65
N GLN A 197 21.78 28.95 3.37
CA GLN A 197 20.41 29.52 3.35
C GLN A 197 19.54 28.94 2.24
N ASN A 198 20.14 28.63 1.09
CA ASN A 198 19.48 28.00 -0.05
C ASN A 198 19.90 26.53 -0.23
N PHE A 199 20.56 25.91 0.77
CA PHE A 199 20.95 24.50 0.68
C PHE A 199 19.74 23.60 0.96
N PRO A 200 19.39 22.65 0.07
CA PRO A 200 18.33 21.67 0.32
C PRO A 200 18.65 20.81 1.54
N GLN A 201 17.83 20.92 2.59
CA GLN A 201 18.19 20.42 3.93
C GLN A 201 16.99 19.91 4.74
N THR A 202 15.81 19.83 4.16
CA THR A 202 14.59 19.36 4.83
C THR A 202 14.07 18.07 4.15
N PRO A 203 13.25 17.23 4.80
CA PRO A 203 12.85 15.95 4.22
C PRO A 203 12.19 16.10 2.86
N MET A 204 12.62 15.30 1.88
CA MET A 204 12.15 15.36 0.49
C MET A 204 11.46 14.07 0.08
N ASN A 205 10.33 14.19 -0.63
CA ASN A 205 9.73 13.09 -1.39
C ASN A 205 10.37 13.02 -2.78
N VAL A 206 10.34 11.84 -3.41
CA VAL A 206 10.88 11.62 -4.75
C VAL A 206 9.74 11.64 -5.76
N ARG A 207 9.87 12.49 -6.78
CA ARG A 207 8.93 12.64 -7.91
C ARG A 207 9.61 12.24 -9.21
N LEU A 208 8.84 11.60 -10.08
CA LEU A 208 9.26 11.14 -11.40
C LEU A 208 8.15 11.49 -12.38
N GLY A 209 8.48 12.14 -13.51
CA GLY A 209 7.45 12.46 -14.48
C GLY A 209 7.93 13.17 -15.75
N ILE A 210 6.98 13.38 -16.66
CA ILE A 210 7.17 14.03 -17.95
C ILE A 210 6.18 15.20 -18.08
N TRP A 211 6.60 16.30 -18.73
CA TRP A 211 5.72 17.43 -19.02
C TRP A 211 6.17 18.18 -20.28
N ALA A 212 5.34 19.11 -20.78
CA ALA A 212 5.65 19.93 -21.94
C ALA A 212 6.04 21.35 -21.49
N GLY A 213 7.33 21.57 -21.21
CA GLY A 213 7.91 22.89 -20.95
C GLY A 213 7.72 23.88 -22.12
N GLY A 214 7.68 23.36 -23.35
CA GLY A 214 7.38 24.11 -24.56
C GLY A 214 5.91 24.38 -24.84
N ASP A 215 4.97 24.15 -23.91
CA ASP A 215 3.53 24.41 -24.15
C ASP A 215 3.21 25.93 -24.19
N PRO A 216 2.83 26.52 -25.35
CA PRO A 216 2.55 27.95 -25.48
C PRO A 216 1.18 28.38 -24.89
N LYS A 217 0.36 27.44 -24.40
CA LYS A 217 -0.88 27.73 -23.66
C LYS A 217 -0.68 27.64 -22.14
N GLY A 218 0.23 26.78 -21.69
CA GLY A 218 0.49 26.56 -20.27
C GLY A 218 1.58 27.47 -19.69
N ASN A 219 2.66 27.70 -20.43
CA ASN A 219 3.91 28.21 -19.87
C ASN A 219 4.26 29.63 -20.32
N ASN A 220 5.14 30.26 -19.55
CA ASN A 220 5.73 31.55 -19.89
C ASN A 220 6.87 31.38 -20.92
N LYS A 221 7.23 32.46 -21.62
CA LYS A 221 8.27 32.44 -22.67
C LYS A 221 9.63 31.92 -22.21
N GLY A 222 10.05 32.23 -20.98
CA GLY A 222 11.35 31.78 -20.46
C GLY A 222 11.40 30.27 -20.27
N THR A 223 10.32 29.66 -19.78
CA THR A 223 10.20 28.19 -19.67
C THR A 223 10.18 27.51 -21.05
N ILE A 224 9.52 28.12 -22.04
CA ILE A 224 9.49 27.61 -23.43
C ILE A 224 10.88 27.71 -24.08
N GLU A 225 11.60 28.81 -23.85
CA GLU A 225 12.96 29.04 -24.35
C GLU A 225 13.98 28.09 -23.69
N TRP A 226 13.90 27.91 -22.36
CA TRP A 226 14.67 26.91 -21.60
C TRP A 226 14.41 25.48 -22.10
N ALA A 227 13.15 25.14 -22.39
CA ALA A 227 12.77 23.84 -22.95
C ALA A 227 13.13 23.68 -24.45
N GLY A 228 13.90 24.60 -25.04
CA GLY A 228 14.41 24.51 -26.40
C GLY A 228 13.40 24.88 -27.51
N GLY A 229 12.23 25.43 -27.16
CA GLY A 229 11.22 25.89 -28.11
C GLY A 229 9.81 25.31 -27.88
N GLU A 230 8.87 25.72 -28.73
CA GLU A 230 7.46 25.28 -28.63
C GLU A 230 7.29 23.78 -28.94
N THR A 231 6.44 23.11 -28.16
CA THR A 231 6.16 21.67 -28.32
C THR A 231 5.23 21.39 -29.50
N ASP A 232 5.73 20.62 -30.45
CA ASP A 232 4.95 20.14 -31.59
C ASP A 232 4.10 18.91 -31.21
N PHE A 233 2.94 19.15 -30.63
CA PHE A 233 1.97 18.12 -30.25
C PHE A 233 1.39 17.32 -31.45
N SER A 234 1.78 17.58 -32.71
CA SER A 234 1.47 16.67 -33.82
C SER A 234 2.37 15.43 -33.86
N LYS A 235 3.48 15.42 -33.09
CA LYS A 235 4.47 14.33 -33.01
C LYS A 235 4.29 13.40 -31.80
N VAL A 236 3.18 13.51 -31.07
CA VAL A 236 2.81 12.58 -30.00
C VAL A 236 2.70 11.13 -30.52
N PRO A 237 2.96 10.10 -29.69
CA PRO A 237 3.29 10.15 -28.28
C PRO A 237 4.75 10.53 -27.99
N PHE A 238 4.98 11.21 -26.85
CA PHE A 238 6.30 11.39 -26.26
C PHE A 238 6.37 10.59 -24.95
N THR A 239 7.37 9.71 -24.79
CA THR A 239 7.45 8.78 -23.64
C THR A 239 8.81 8.80 -22.96
N MET A 240 8.80 9.05 -21.65
CA MET A 240 9.90 8.82 -20.72
C MET A 240 9.76 7.42 -20.11
N TYR A 241 10.87 6.73 -19.87
CA TYR A 241 10.89 5.36 -19.37
C TYR A 241 11.72 5.26 -18.09
N VAL A 242 11.17 4.71 -17.01
CA VAL A 242 11.89 4.45 -15.75
C VAL A 242 11.82 2.98 -15.39
N LYS A 243 12.97 2.31 -15.31
CA LYS A 243 13.07 0.88 -14.93
C LYS A 243 13.00 0.67 -13.43
N SER A 244 13.75 1.47 -12.68
CA SER A 244 13.87 1.33 -11.23
C SER A 244 14.34 2.61 -10.56
N ALA A 245 13.98 2.76 -9.29
CA ALA A 245 14.58 3.73 -8.38
C ALA A 245 15.12 3.00 -7.14
N SER A 246 16.43 3.07 -6.91
CA SER A 246 17.04 2.67 -5.65
C SER A 246 17.09 3.89 -4.73
N ILE A 247 16.34 3.83 -3.63
CA ILE A 247 16.21 4.93 -2.68
C ILE A 247 16.67 4.46 -1.31
N GLN A 248 17.60 5.20 -0.73
CA GLN A 248 18.15 4.99 0.60
C GLN A 248 17.85 6.21 1.45
N ASP A 249 17.08 6.03 2.52
CA ASP A 249 16.97 6.98 3.62
C ASP A 249 18.22 6.85 4.51
N TYR A 250 18.86 7.96 4.89
CA TYR A 250 19.91 7.94 5.93
C TYR A 250 19.33 8.04 7.35
N SER A 251 18.04 8.31 7.48
CA SER A 251 17.30 8.15 8.73
C SER A 251 16.66 6.76 8.84
N THR A 252 16.49 6.30 10.08
CA THR A 252 15.79 5.04 10.43
C THR A 252 14.48 5.32 11.20
N GLY A 253 13.84 6.46 10.93
CA GLY A 253 12.61 6.89 11.60
C GLY A 253 11.33 6.31 11.01
N SER A 254 10.21 6.60 11.68
CA SER A 254 8.85 6.34 11.18
C SER A 254 8.26 7.55 10.45
N ALA A 255 8.61 8.76 10.88
CA ALA A 255 8.17 10.04 10.30
C ALA A 255 9.13 11.18 10.66
N TYR A 256 8.95 12.33 10.01
CA TYR A 256 9.65 13.59 10.27
C TYR A 256 8.68 14.65 10.78
N GLU A 257 8.96 15.24 11.94
CA GLU A 257 8.18 16.35 12.51
C GLU A 257 8.97 17.65 12.43
N TRP A 258 8.35 18.69 11.88
CA TRP A 258 8.89 20.05 11.83
C TRP A 258 8.81 20.69 13.22
N GLY A 259 9.96 20.82 13.89
CA GLY A 259 10.04 21.35 15.25
C GLY A 259 9.80 22.85 15.37
N ASP A 260 10.05 23.60 14.29
CA ASP A 260 9.78 25.03 14.15
C ASP A 260 9.56 25.40 12.66
N GLN A 261 9.56 26.70 12.37
CA GLN A 261 9.28 27.27 11.04
C GLN A 261 10.55 27.78 10.30
N THR A 262 11.74 27.36 10.71
CA THR A 262 13.02 27.93 10.21
C THR A 262 13.48 27.39 8.85
N GLY A 263 13.01 26.21 8.43
CA GLY A 263 13.56 25.49 7.27
C GLY A 263 14.97 24.92 7.51
N SER A 264 15.41 24.85 8.77
CA SER A 264 16.73 24.35 9.18
C SER A 264 16.67 22.83 9.40
N TRP A 265 17.67 22.08 8.91
CA TRP A 265 17.72 20.64 9.13
C TRP A 265 17.76 20.27 10.62
N GLN A 266 18.30 21.15 11.46
CA GLN A 266 18.38 21.00 12.90
C GLN A 266 17.02 21.08 13.63
N SER A 267 15.95 21.60 12.98
CA SER A 267 14.61 21.60 13.60
C SER A 267 13.76 20.37 13.23
N ILE A 268 14.23 19.54 12.30
CA ILE A 268 13.57 18.30 11.89
C ILE A 268 13.79 17.22 12.96
N LYS A 269 12.70 16.77 13.57
CA LYS A 269 12.70 15.66 14.54
C LYS A 269 12.40 14.35 13.82
N VAL A 270 13.36 13.43 13.83
CA VAL A 270 13.14 12.06 13.37
C VAL A 270 12.34 11.30 14.44
N ILE A 271 11.10 10.93 14.13
CA ILE A 271 10.21 10.23 15.06
C ILE A 271 10.62 8.75 15.13
N SER A 272 10.94 8.26 16.33
CA SER A 272 11.38 6.89 16.55
C SER A 272 10.26 5.87 16.32
N GLY A 273 10.57 4.78 15.62
CA GLY A 273 9.66 3.68 15.30
C GLY A 273 9.94 3.15 13.89
N ASN A 274 9.24 2.09 13.49
CA ASN A 274 9.33 1.56 12.13
C ASN A 274 8.58 2.48 11.16
N SER A 275 9.10 2.68 9.95
CA SER A 275 8.31 3.24 8.85
C SER A 275 7.22 2.26 8.43
N THR A 276 5.99 2.78 8.27
CA THR A 276 4.86 2.02 7.72
C THR A 276 5.10 1.58 6.28
N ILE A 277 5.90 2.32 5.52
CA ILE A 277 6.31 1.95 4.16
C ILE A 277 7.39 0.86 4.21
N ALA A 278 8.38 0.95 5.09
CA ALA A 278 9.34 -0.13 5.29
C ALA A 278 8.66 -1.45 5.73
N GLU A 279 7.64 -1.38 6.59
CA GLU A 279 6.83 -2.54 6.97
C GLU A 279 6.01 -3.09 5.80
N ALA A 280 5.41 -2.23 4.95
CA ALA A 280 4.69 -2.65 3.76
C ALA A 280 5.61 -3.34 2.73
N ILE A 281 6.77 -2.75 2.43
CA ILE A 281 7.82 -3.32 1.56
C ILE A 281 8.27 -4.68 2.09
N THR A 282 8.57 -4.78 3.40
CA THR A 282 8.99 -6.03 4.05
C THR A 282 7.91 -7.10 3.95
N LYS A 283 6.66 -6.73 4.26
CA LYS A 283 5.49 -7.63 4.21
C LYS A 283 5.24 -8.17 2.82
N ASN A 284 5.34 -7.33 1.78
CA ASN A 284 5.20 -7.74 0.38
C ASN A 284 6.36 -8.64 -0.08
N SER A 285 7.56 -8.41 0.45
CA SER A 285 8.75 -9.23 0.17
C SER A 285 8.72 -10.61 0.85
N THR A 286 8.02 -10.74 1.99
CA THR A 286 7.84 -12.02 2.68
C THR A 286 6.66 -12.82 2.10
N PRO A 287 6.86 -14.07 1.63
CA PRO A 287 5.76 -14.88 1.12
C PRO A 287 4.76 -15.21 2.25
N THR A 288 3.53 -14.69 2.16
CA THR A 288 2.47 -14.97 3.12
C THR A 288 1.93 -16.39 2.93
N LEU A 289 2.66 -17.39 3.43
CA LEU A 289 2.31 -18.81 3.38
C LEU A 289 0.80 -19.01 3.65
N SER A 290 0.09 -19.69 2.75
CA SER A 290 -1.32 -20.03 2.92
C SER A 290 -1.54 -20.90 4.15
N THR A 291 -2.78 -21.07 4.59
CA THR A 291 -3.11 -21.99 5.70
C THR A 291 -2.64 -23.43 5.40
N GLY A 292 -2.63 -23.85 4.13
CA GLY A 292 -2.11 -25.15 3.70
C GLY A 292 -0.57 -25.22 3.78
N GLU A 293 0.14 -24.20 3.34
CA GLU A 293 1.61 -24.16 3.42
C GLU A 293 2.10 -24.00 4.86
N LYS A 294 1.44 -23.16 5.67
CA LYS A 294 1.66 -23.06 7.12
C LYS A 294 1.44 -24.40 7.80
N TRP A 295 0.38 -25.12 7.46
CA TRP A 295 0.15 -26.48 7.96
C TRP A 295 1.27 -27.42 7.52
N ASN A 296 1.69 -27.38 6.25
CA ASN A 296 2.75 -28.22 5.73
C ASN A 296 4.11 -27.93 6.41
N SER A 297 4.43 -26.68 6.75
CA SER A 297 5.64 -26.31 7.49
C SER A 297 5.63 -26.66 8.98
N LEU A 298 4.49 -27.06 9.56
CA LEU A 298 4.46 -27.54 10.95
C LEU A 298 5.25 -28.84 11.10
N SER A 299 5.98 -28.99 12.21
CA SER A 299 6.67 -30.24 12.54
C SER A 299 5.67 -31.41 12.66
N THR A 300 6.13 -32.62 12.39
CA THR A 300 5.33 -33.85 12.54
C THR A 300 4.74 -33.96 13.96
N THR A 301 5.51 -33.57 14.99
CA THR A 301 5.07 -33.52 16.38
C THR A 301 3.94 -32.51 16.59
N THR A 302 4.04 -31.32 16.00
CA THR A 302 2.99 -30.29 16.09
C THR A 302 1.70 -30.73 15.40
N LYS A 303 1.81 -31.33 14.21
CA LYS A 303 0.67 -31.93 13.48
C LYS A 303 -0.01 -33.01 14.32
N LEU A 304 0.77 -33.91 14.93
CA LEU A 304 0.27 -34.98 15.81
C LEU A 304 -0.51 -34.42 17.00
N VAL A 305 0.02 -33.39 17.68
CA VAL A 305 -0.66 -32.73 18.82
C VAL A 305 -2.01 -32.14 18.40
N VAL A 306 -2.10 -31.48 17.23
CA VAL A 306 -3.36 -30.94 16.71
C VAL A 306 -4.36 -32.05 16.39
N TYR A 307 -3.93 -33.14 15.75
CA TYR A 307 -4.80 -34.30 15.49
C TYR A 307 -5.31 -34.95 16.78
N CYS A 308 -4.44 -35.16 17.78
CA CYS A 308 -4.84 -35.71 19.07
C CYS A 308 -5.80 -34.79 19.83
N GLY A 309 -5.57 -33.48 19.83
CA GLY A 309 -6.48 -32.50 20.46
C GLY A 309 -7.85 -32.46 19.81
N GLY A 310 -7.91 -32.39 18.47
CA GLY A 310 -9.15 -32.42 17.71
C GLY A 310 -9.92 -33.73 17.88
N GLY A 311 -9.21 -34.87 17.85
CA GLY A 311 -9.79 -36.20 18.11
C GLY A 311 -10.36 -36.33 19.52
N ALA A 312 -9.66 -35.84 20.54
CA ALA A 312 -10.15 -35.84 21.92
C ALA A 312 -11.40 -34.96 22.10
N ALA A 313 -11.43 -33.77 21.49
CA ALA A 313 -12.60 -32.89 21.52
C ALA A 313 -13.81 -33.53 20.82
N ALA A 314 -13.62 -34.13 19.65
CA ALA A 314 -14.68 -34.85 18.94
C ALA A 314 -15.19 -36.06 19.74
N ALA A 315 -14.29 -36.85 20.33
CA ALA A 315 -14.65 -37.98 21.19
C ALA A 315 -15.43 -37.54 22.44
N ALA A 316 -15.07 -36.40 23.05
CA ALA A 316 -15.80 -35.83 24.17
C ALA A 316 -17.23 -35.37 23.79
N LEU A 317 -17.38 -34.71 22.63
CA LEU A 317 -18.69 -34.29 22.11
C LEU A 317 -19.60 -35.49 21.79
N VAL A 318 -19.07 -36.51 21.11
CA VAL A 318 -19.80 -37.76 20.82
C VAL A 318 -20.17 -38.49 22.12
N SER A 319 -19.26 -38.54 23.09
CA SER A 319 -19.51 -39.17 24.41
C SER A 319 -20.60 -38.43 25.20
N ALA A 320 -20.59 -37.10 25.17
CA ALA A 320 -21.63 -36.27 25.80
C ALA A 320 -23.00 -36.48 25.13
N PHE A 321 -23.05 -36.53 23.79
CA PHE A 321 -24.27 -36.79 23.03
C PHE A 321 -24.83 -38.21 23.27
N LEU A 322 -23.97 -39.22 23.30
CA LEU A 322 -24.38 -40.59 23.66
C LEU A 322 -24.88 -40.67 25.11
N PHE A 323 -24.23 -39.97 26.05
CA PHE A 323 -24.67 -39.92 27.44
C PHE A 323 -26.04 -39.26 27.61
N THR A 324 -26.30 -38.12 26.96
CA THR A 324 -27.63 -37.47 27.04
C THR A 324 -28.71 -38.32 26.38
N PHE A 325 -28.43 -38.92 25.22
CA PHE A 325 -29.37 -39.82 24.53
C PHE A 325 -29.70 -41.07 25.36
N LEU A 326 -28.69 -41.73 25.95
CA LEU A 326 -28.90 -42.89 26.82
C LEU A 326 -29.63 -42.52 28.12
N ARG A 327 -29.37 -41.32 28.68
CA ARG A 327 -30.07 -40.82 29.87
C ARG A 327 -31.55 -40.51 29.56
N GLN A 328 -31.86 -39.84 28.46
CA GLN A 328 -33.24 -39.62 28.01
C GLN A 328 -33.97 -40.96 27.76
N ARG A 329 -33.32 -41.90 27.07
CA ARG A 329 -33.86 -43.26 26.82
C ARG A 329 -34.11 -44.05 28.11
N ARG A 330 -33.33 -43.82 29.17
CA ARG A 330 -33.56 -44.42 30.50
C ARG A 330 -34.72 -43.75 31.24
N ASN A 331 -34.78 -42.42 31.25
CA ASN A 331 -35.89 -41.68 31.88
C ASN A 331 -37.25 -42.05 31.25
N GLY A 332 -37.35 -42.02 29.91
CA GLY A 332 -38.58 -42.39 29.20
C GLY A 332 -38.99 -43.87 29.32
N ARG A 333 -38.12 -44.75 29.85
CA ARG A 333 -38.51 -46.10 30.29
C ARG A 333 -39.15 -46.06 31.68
N LEU A 334 -38.51 -45.41 32.65
CA LEU A 334 -39.03 -45.26 34.01
C LEU A 334 -40.37 -44.52 34.04
N GLU A 335 -40.53 -43.47 33.24
CA GLU A 335 -41.80 -42.75 33.07
C GLU A 335 -42.91 -43.66 32.51
N ARG A 336 -42.57 -44.55 31.56
CA ARG A 336 -43.52 -45.52 30.99
C ARG A 336 -43.85 -46.66 31.94
N GLU A 337 -42.87 -47.14 32.71
CA GLU A 337 -43.08 -48.15 33.75
C GLU A 337 -43.97 -47.61 34.88
N ALA A 338 -43.76 -46.37 35.32
CA ALA A 338 -44.63 -45.70 36.29
C ALA A 338 -46.04 -45.43 35.73
N TYR A 339 -46.16 -45.05 34.45
CA TYR A 339 -47.46 -44.87 33.79
C TYR A 339 -48.26 -46.18 33.70
N ASN A 340 -47.59 -47.29 33.35
CA ASN A 340 -48.22 -48.62 33.35
C ASN A 340 -48.73 -48.99 34.75
N GLN A 341 -47.92 -48.81 35.80
CA GLN A 341 -48.31 -49.07 37.19
C GLN A 341 -49.51 -48.24 37.65
N LEU A 342 -49.63 -46.98 37.18
CA LEU A 342 -50.80 -46.14 37.45
C LEU A 342 -52.07 -46.67 36.78
N ILE A 343 -51.99 -47.14 35.53
CA ILE A 343 -53.13 -47.76 34.83
C ILE A 343 -53.52 -49.10 35.48
N GLU A 344 -52.56 -49.97 35.78
CA GLU A 344 -52.80 -51.24 36.48
C GLU A 344 -53.48 -50.99 37.82
N LYS A 345 -53.02 -49.99 38.59
CA LYS A 345 -53.67 -49.59 39.84
C LYS A 345 -55.09 -49.05 39.62
N GLN A 346 -55.32 -48.17 38.63
CA GLN A 346 -56.66 -47.67 38.33
C GLN A 346 -57.64 -48.79 37.95
N GLN A 347 -57.19 -49.79 37.20
CA GLN A 347 -57.98 -50.97 36.85
C GLN A 347 -58.26 -51.85 38.08
N GLN A 348 -57.27 -52.04 38.95
CA GLN A 348 -57.41 -52.78 40.21
C GLN A 348 -58.38 -52.08 41.17
N ASP A 349 -58.27 -50.77 41.35
CA ASP A 349 -59.13 -49.97 42.21
C ASP A 349 -60.58 -49.95 41.69
N ALA A 350 -60.80 -49.81 40.38
CA ALA A 350 -62.13 -49.90 39.77
C ALA A 350 -62.75 -51.31 39.91
N TYR A 351 -61.96 -52.37 39.78
CA TYR A 351 -62.41 -53.75 40.00
C TYR A 351 -62.77 -54.01 41.48
N ASN A 352 -61.97 -53.47 42.41
CA ASN A 352 -62.25 -53.51 43.84
C ASN A 352 -63.54 -52.74 44.19
N GLU A 353 -63.80 -51.60 43.56
CA GLU A 353 -65.03 -50.83 43.76
C GLU A 353 -66.26 -51.56 43.18
N GLN A 354 -66.17 -52.10 41.97
CA GLN A 354 -67.25 -52.88 41.35
C GLN A 354 -67.60 -54.13 42.19
N THR A 355 -66.61 -54.84 42.71
CA THR A 355 -66.83 -56.00 43.59
C THR A 355 -67.33 -55.59 44.97
N ALA A 356 -66.91 -54.46 45.53
CA ALA A 356 -67.45 -53.93 46.79
C ALA A 356 -68.91 -53.48 46.67
N LEU A 357 -69.32 -52.89 45.54
CA LEU A 357 -70.72 -52.57 45.23
C LEU A 357 -71.58 -53.83 45.11
N HIS A 358 -71.06 -54.86 44.43
CA HIS A 358 -71.69 -56.17 44.33
C HIS A 358 -71.87 -56.84 45.71
N HIS A 359 -70.83 -56.82 46.56
CA HIS A 359 -70.89 -57.37 47.93
C HIS A 359 -71.81 -56.58 48.89
N LYS A 360 -72.10 -55.31 48.61
CA LYS A 360 -73.10 -54.52 49.35
C LYS A 360 -74.55 -54.73 48.88
N GLY A 361 -74.79 -55.62 47.91
CA GLY A 361 -76.13 -55.97 47.44
C GLY A 361 -76.82 -54.89 46.60
N LEU A 362 -76.06 -53.96 46.01
CA LEU A 362 -76.57 -52.80 45.26
C LEU A 362 -76.35 -52.93 43.74
N GLY A 363 -76.40 -54.17 43.22
CA GLY A 363 -76.25 -54.48 41.79
C GLY A 363 -77.51 -55.05 41.15
N GLY A 364 -78.42 -54.18 40.68
CA GLY A 364 -79.62 -54.52 39.89
C GLY A 364 -80.52 -53.28 39.68
N PHE A 365 -80.55 -52.67 38.48
CA PHE A 365 -81.54 -52.92 37.39
C PHE A 365 -83.00 -52.58 37.82
N GLU A 366 -83.62 -51.47 37.40
CA GLU A 366 -84.41 -51.23 36.15
C GLU A 366 -85.13 -49.83 36.22
N GLN A 367 -85.69 -49.13 35.21
CA GLN A 367 -85.69 -49.16 33.72
C GLN A 367 -86.24 -47.79 33.16
N ASN A 368 -85.93 -47.42 31.90
CA ASN A 368 -86.67 -46.55 30.93
C ASN A 368 -87.48 -45.28 31.34
N SER A 369 -87.07 -44.11 30.80
CA SER A 369 -87.98 -43.08 30.21
C SER A 369 -87.21 -42.06 29.33
N TYR A 370 -87.89 -41.37 28.39
CA TYR A 370 -87.32 -40.36 27.46
C TYR A 370 -87.54 -38.91 27.96
N GLY A 371 -86.66 -37.94 27.64
CA GLY A 371 -86.86 -36.55 28.13
C GLY A 371 -85.99 -35.35 27.68
N ASN A 372 -85.08 -35.45 26.71
CA ASN A 372 -84.39 -34.32 26.02
C ASN A 372 -84.07 -33.01 26.80
N GLN A 373 -83.05 -33.04 27.65
CA GLN A 373 -82.19 -31.93 28.14
C GLN A 373 -80.89 -32.62 28.67
N GLY A 374 -79.69 -32.04 28.71
CA GLY A 374 -79.20 -30.74 28.24
C GLY A 374 -78.00 -30.30 29.09
N GLY A 375 -76.77 -30.39 28.55
CA GLY A 375 -75.52 -29.93 29.20
C GLY A 375 -74.60 -31.05 29.72
N ASP A 376 -73.37 -31.06 29.19
CA ASP A 376 -72.07 -31.36 29.83
C ASP A 376 -71.85 -32.74 30.54
N GLU A 377 -70.63 -33.23 30.80
CA GLU A 377 -69.28 -32.65 30.71
C GLU A 377 -68.22 -33.73 30.38
N THR A 378 -67.76 -33.87 29.13
CA THR A 378 -66.63 -34.76 28.77
C THR A 378 -65.29 -34.04 28.89
N GLY A 379 -64.90 -33.74 30.14
CA GLY A 379 -63.76 -32.90 30.51
C GLY A 379 -62.35 -33.43 30.18
N TYR A 380 -62.00 -33.60 28.89
CA TYR A 380 -60.60 -33.68 28.47
C TYR A 380 -59.96 -32.27 28.48
N VAL A 381 -59.70 -31.75 29.68
CA VAL A 381 -59.09 -30.41 29.87
C VAL A 381 -57.58 -30.50 29.69
N GLY A 382 -57.14 -30.42 28.44
CA GLY A 382 -55.72 -30.24 28.10
C GLY A 382 -55.25 -28.79 28.34
N PRO A 383 -54.14 -28.54 29.05
CA PRO A 383 -53.60 -27.19 29.21
C PRO A 383 -52.96 -26.65 27.92
N VAL A 384 -53.72 -25.87 27.16
CA VAL A 384 -53.16 -24.71 26.45
C VAL A 384 -52.61 -23.71 27.50
N GLY A 385 -51.52 -22.98 27.26
CA GLY A 385 -50.61 -23.00 26.14
C GLY A 385 -49.81 -21.68 26.09
N SER A 386 -48.58 -21.71 25.57
CA SER A 386 -47.73 -20.50 25.45
C SER A 386 -46.95 -20.49 24.14
N ALA A 387 -47.65 -20.22 23.03
CA ALA A 387 -47.03 -20.07 21.71
C ALA A 387 -47.75 -18.98 20.88
N SER A 388 -47.04 -17.87 20.63
CA SER A 388 -47.30 -16.96 19.51
C SER A 388 -46.28 -17.33 18.41
N ALA A 389 -46.68 -17.73 17.20
CA ALA A 389 -47.13 -16.87 16.09
C ALA A 389 -46.00 -15.97 15.56
N MET A 390 -45.63 -15.93 14.26
CA MET A 390 -46.12 -16.53 13.00
C MET A 390 -44.89 -16.98 12.15
N ALA A 391 -44.89 -18.01 11.29
CA ALA A 391 -45.74 -18.42 10.15
C ALA A 391 -45.37 -17.77 8.78
N SER A 392 -45.62 -18.50 7.69
CA SER A 392 -45.12 -18.31 6.29
C SER A 392 -43.61 -18.57 6.11
N GLY A 393 -43.13 -19.10 4.98
CA GLY A 393 -43.82 -19.70 3.82
C GLY A 393 -42.77 -20.33 2.87
N GLY A 394 -43.06 -21.45 2.21
CA GLY A 394 -42.04 -22.21 1.47
C GLY A 394 -42.42 -22.63 0.05
N SER A 395 -41.41 -22.89 -0.79
CA SER A 395 -41.46 -23.72 -2.01
C SER A 395 -40.04 -23.88 -2.59
N GLY A 396 -39.75 -24.99 -3.30
CA GLY A 396 -38.49 -25.16 -4.07
C GLY A 396 -37.66 -26.44 -3.80
N SER A 397 -38.09 -27.57 -4.37
CA SER A 397 -37.26 -28.77 -4.61
C SER A 397 -36.56 -28.65 -6.00
N PRO A 398 -35.71 -29.58 -6.53
CA PRO A 398 -35.37 -30.94 -6.03
C PRO A 398 -33.91 -31.46 -6.19
N VAL A 399 -33.67 -32.62 -5.56
CA VAL A 399 -32.82 -33.78 -5.93
C VAL A 399 -31.86 -33.73 -7.14
N VAL A 400 -30.57 -33.98 -6.88
CA VAL A 400 -29.62 -34.85 -7.66
C VAL A 400 -28.65 -35.48 -6.63
N GLN A 401 -28.78 -36.76 -6.25
CA GLN A 401 -28.15 -37.98 -6.82
C GLN A 401 -26.61 -38.04 -6.69
N ALA A 402 -26.10 -39.21 -6.25
CA ALA A 402 -24.70 -39.44 -5.93
C ALA A 402 -23.99 -40.43 -6.88
N GLY A 403 -22.67 -40.26 -7.01
CA GLY A 403 -21.71 -41.11 -7.70
C GLY A 403 -20.39 -40.33 -7.89
N GLN A 404 -19.21 -40.93 -8.06
CA GLN A 404 -18.78 -42.32 -7.87
C GLN A 404 -17.24 -42.29 -7.80
N HIS A 405 -16.57 -43.23 -7.13
CA HIS A 405 -15.10 -43.27 -7.13
C HIS A 405 -14.55 -43.64 -8.53
N ASN A 406 -13.39 -43.08 -8.90
CA ASN A 406 -12.45 -43.72 -9.81
C ASN A 406 -11.00 -43.30 -9.50
N ALA A 407 -10.03 -44.06 -10.03
CA ALA A 407 -8.67 -44.14 -9.49
C ALA A 407 -7.59 -43.38 -10.29
N MET A 408 -6.35 -43.49 -9.79
CA MET A 408 -5.13 -42.84 -10.28
C MET A 408 -4.74 -43.24 -11.72
N ASN A 409 -3.98 -42.37 -12.39
CA ASN A 409 -2.75 -42.77 -13.07
C ASN A 409 -1.76 -41.58 -13.16
N PRO A 410 -0.49 -41.71 -12.72
CA PRO A 410 0.50 -40.63 -12.80
C PRO A 410 1.44 -40.79 -14.02
N ASN A 411 1.77 -39.67 -14.70
CA ASN A 411 3.02 -39.56 -15.47
C ASN A 411 3.30 -38.12 -15.92
N ALA A 412 4.31 -37.48 -15.34
CA ALA A 412 5.03 -36.32 -15.90
C ALA A 412 6.32 -36.11 -15.09
N THR A 413 7.41 -36.63 -15.64
CA THR A 413 8.83 -36.43 -15.25
C THR A 413 9.16 -35.11 -14.52
N LEU A 414 9.79 -35.24 -13.35
CA LEU A 414 10.70 -34.22 -12.83
C LEU A 414 11.89 -34.05 -13.80
N HIS A 415 12.39 -32.83 -13.91
CA HIS A 415 13.72 -32.55 -14.44
C HIS A 415 14.44 -31.67 -13.41
N ASP A 416 15.48 -32.22 -12.78
CA ASP A 416 16.39 -31.47 -11.94
C ASP A 416 17.42 -30.77 -12.83
N GLU A 417 17.57 -29.46 -12.69
CA GLU A 417 18.77 -28.75 -13.15
C GLU A 417 19.35 -27.93 -11.99
N GLU A 418 20.38 -28.48 -11.35
CA GLU A 418 21.28 -27.72 -10.49
C GLU A 418 22.00 -26.66 -11.33
N THR A 419 21.78 -25.38 -11.04
CA THR A 419 22.69 -24.31 -11.49
C THR A 419 23.33 -23.66 -10.27
N ASN A 420 24.64 -23.84 -10.16
CA ASN A 420 25.42 -23.57 -8.94
C ASN A 420 25.82 -22.10 -8.85
N ALA A 421 25.61 -21.47 -7.68
CA ALA A 421 25.98 -20.09 -7.45
C ALA A 421 27.50 -19.94 -7.27
N GLN A 422 28.17 -19.31 -8.25
CA GLN A 422 29.59 -18.93 -8.12
C GLN A 422 29.73 -17.45 -7.76
N SER A 423 30.02 -17.19 -6.49
CA SER A 423 30.42 -15.88 -5.97
C SER A 423 31.84 -15.53 -6.42
N ALA A 424 31.98 -14.53 -7.30
CA ALA A 424 33.28 -14.01 -7.72
C ALA A 424 33.82 -12.97 -6.72
N GLU A 425 34.60 -13.41 -5.74
CA GLU A 425 35.31 -12.51 -4.82
C GLU A 425 36.44 -11.74 -5.52
N PHE A 426 36.20 -10.48 -5.89
CA PHE A 426 37.25 -9.59 -6.41
C PHE A 426 38.02 -8.89 -5.28
N ASN A 427 39.10 -9.52 -4.83
CA ASN A 427 39.98 -9.00 -3.77
C ASN A 427 41.03 -8.03 -4.35
N MET A 428 40.76 -6.73 -4.31
CA MET A 428 41.65 -5.69 -4.84
C MET A 428 42.16 -4.76 -3.73
N LYS A 429 43.47 -4.77 -3.48
CA LYS A 429 44.13 -3.90 -2.48
C LYS A 429 44.44 -2.51 -3.10
N PRO A 430 44.17 -1.39 -2.41
CA PRO A 430 44.58 -0.08 -2.87
C PRO A 430 46.10 0.13 -2.69
N THR A 431 46.83 0.33 -3.79
CA THR A 431 48.24 0.74 -3.76
C THR A 431 48.35 2.27 -3.67
N PHE A 432 48.68 2.79 -2.48
CA PHE A 432 48.95 4.22 -2.29
C PHE A 432 50.28 4.63 -2.95
N GLY A 433 50.19 5.19 -4.16
CA GLY A 433 51.31 5.83 -4.84
C GLY A 433 51.54 7.25 -4.31
N ALA A 434 52.37 7.40 -3.28
CA ALA A 434 52.82 8.71 -2.84
C ALA A 434 53.77 9.32 -3.89
N ASN A 435 53.47 10.53 -4.37
CA ASN A 435 54.36 11.27 -5.25
C ASN A 435 54.44 12.73 -4.79
N SER A 436 55.61 13.15 -4.32
CA SER A 436 55.83 14.45 -3.67
C SER A 436 56.78 15.32 -4.49
N ASN A 437 56.25 16.33 -5.17
CA ASN A 437 56.93 17.54 -5.62
C ASN A 437 55.85 18.62 -5.84
N GLY A 438 56.03 19.90 -5.50
CA GLY A 438 57.26 20.56 -5.07
C GLY A 438 57.61 21.73 -5.98
N GLY A 439 56.67 22.65 -6.21
CA GLY A 439 56.85 23.82 -7.06
C GLY A 439 56.12 25.05 -6.49
N SER A 440 56.74 26.22 -6.61
CA SER A 440 56.26 27.48 -6.04
C SER A 440 56.43 28.63 -7.04
N TYR A 441 55.69 29.72 -6.83
CA TYR A 441 55.65 30.95 -7.64
C TYR A 441 55.00 30.78 -9.04
N MET A 442 54.42 31.81 -9.67
CA MET A 442 54.33 33.25 -9.37
C MET A 442 52.89 33.78 -9.38
N ARG A 443 52.70 35.02 -8.89
CA ARG A 443 51.56 35.88 -9.24
C ARG A 443 51.71 36.42 -10.66
N VAL A 444 50.61 36.58 -11.38
CA VAL A 444 50.23 37.83 -12.08
C VAL A 444 48.78 38.11 -11.70
#